data_AF-A0A933YKH0-F1
#
_entry.id   AF-A0A933YKH0-F1
#
_cell.length_a   1.000
_cell.length_b   1.000
_cell.length_c   1.000
_cell.angle_alpha   90.00
_cell.angle_beta   90.00
_cell.angle_gamma   90.00
#
_symmetry.space_group_name_H-M   'P 1'
#
loop_
_entity.id
_entity.type
_entity.pdbx_description
1 polymer ?
#
loop_
_entity_poly.entity_id
_entity_poly.type
_entity_poly.pdbx_seq_one_letter_code
_entity_poly.pdbx_strand_id
1 'polypeptide(L)' 'MTNSFFCIDAHTCGNPVRVVAGGGPPLNGANMSERRQDFLKRYDWIRTGLMFEP' A
#
# COMPACT_ATOMS: atom_id res chain seq x y z
N MET A 1 -3.89 7.74 -17.53
CA MET A 1 -4.23 8.39 -16.24
C MET A 1 -3.14 8.00 -15.26
N THR A 2 -2.48 8.97 -14.62
CA THR A 2 -1.33 8.70 -13.74
C THR A 2 -1.83 8.43 -12.32
N ASN A 3 -1.37 7.35 -11.69
CA ASN A 3 -1.63 7.10 -10.27
C ASN A 3 -0.51 7.74 -9.45
N SER A 4 -0.83 8.41 -8.34
CA SER A 4 0.16 9.07 -7.47
C SER A 4 -0.15 8.73 -6.02
N PHE A 5 0.89 8.34 -5.27
CA PHE A 5 0.79 7.97 -3.85
C PHE A 5 1.66 8.91 -3.02
N PHE A 6 1.11 9.40 -1.92
CA PHE A 6 1.88 10.19 -0.96
C PHE A 6 2.54 9.23 0.02
N CYS A 7 3.86 9.07 -0.11
CA CYS A 7 4.65 8.11 0.66
C CYS A 7 5.61 8.83 1.62
N ILE A 8 5.71 8.30 2.85
CA ILE A 8 6.73 8.68 3.83
C ILE A 8 7.62 7.46 4.04
N ASP A 9 8.89 7.58 3.66
CA ASP A 9 9.87 6.52 3.82
C ASP A 9 10.67 6.72 5.11
N ALA A 10 10.88 5.64 5.84
CA ALA A 10 11.56 5.60 7.12
C ALA A 10 12.31 4.27 7.30
N HIS A 11 12.99 4.09 8.43
CA HIS A 11 13.54 2.79 8.80
C HIS A 11 13.43 2.53 10.30
N THR A 12 13.38 1.27 10.68
CA THR A 12 13.52 0.82 12.07
C THR A 12 14.71 -0.13 12.15
N CYS A 13 15.76 0.26 12.86
CA CYS A 13 17.00 -0.52 13.00
C CYS A 13 17.57 -0.99 11.63
N GLY A 14 17.63 -0.09 10.64
CA GLY A 14 18.11 -0.39 9.29
C GLY A 14 17.10 -1.06 8.35
N ASN A 15 15.95 -1.56 8.85
CA ASN A 15 14.91 -2.13 7.99
C ASN A 15 14.03 -1.01 7.40
N PRO A 16 13.93 -0.89 6.07
CA PRO A 16 13.13 0.15 5.44
C PRO A 16 11.63 -0.07 5.66
N VAL A 17 10.91 1.01 5.86
CA VAL A 17 9.45 1.05 5.98
C VAL A 17 8.93 2.18 5.11
N ARG A 18 7.92 1.90 4.29
CA ARG A 18 7.19 2.90 3.51
C ARG A 18 5.77 3.02 4.03
N VAL A 19 5.37 4.23 4.44
CA VAL A 19 4.00 4.55 4.82
C VAL A 19 3.32 5.24 3.63
N VAL A 20 2.32 4.59 3.06
CA VAL A 20 1.43 5.22 2.06
C VAL A 20 0.35 6.00 2.81
N ALA A 21 0.53 7.31 2.94
CA ALA A 21 -0.35 8.21 3.68
C ALA A 21 -1.49 8.80 2.82
N GLY A 22 -1.44 8.65 1.49
CA GLY A 22 -2.49 9.11 0.59
C GLY A 22 -2.42 8.48 -0.79
N GLY A 23 -3.54 8.53 -1.53
CA GLY A 23 -3.68 7.96 -2.89
C GLY A 23 -4.12 6.50 -2.94
N GLY A 24 -4.34 5.86 -1.79
CA GLY A 24 -4.86 4.49 -1.71
C GLY A 24 -6.35 4.39 -2.08
N PRO A 25 -6.81 3.25 -2.62
CA PRO A 25 -8.21 3.03 -2.95
C PRO A 25 -9.06 2.77 -1.69
N PRO A 26 -10.39 2.99 -1.77
CA PRO A 26 -11.30 2.60 -0.70
C PRO A 26 -11.34 1.07 -0.56
N LEU A 27 -11.23 0.60 0.68
CA LEU A 27 -11.25 -0.83 1.03
C LEU A 27 -12.55 -1.23 1.70
N ASN A 28 -13.07 -2.38 1.31
CA ASN A 28 -14.25 -2.99 1.93
C ASN A 28 -13.84 -3.85 3.13
N GLY A 29 -14.68 -3.88 4.16
CA GLY A 29 -14.47 -4.71 5.35
C GLY A 29 -14.71 -3.95 6.65
N ALA A 30 -15.30 -4.63 7.62
CA ALA A 30 -15.58 -4.14 8.95
C ALA A 30 -14.33 -4.09 9.84
N ASN A 31 -13.29 -4.89 9.51
CA ASN A 31 -12.03 -4.94 10.22
C ASN A 31 -10.82 -4.89 9.28
N MET A 32 -9.62 -4.74 9.85
CA MET A 32 -8.38 -4.63 9.07
C MET A 32 -8.01 -5.91 8.32
N SER A 33 -8.39 -7.09 8.82
CA SER A 33 -8.14 -8.36 8.11
C SER A 33 -8.96 -8.43 6.82
N GLU A 34 -10.25 -8.08 6.88
CA GLU A 34 -11.12 -8.00 5.72
C GLU A 34 -10.65 -6.95 4.71
N ARG A 35 -10.28 -5.75 5.19
CA ARG A 35 -9.71 -4.70 4.33
C ARG A 35 -8.42 -5.14 3.65
N ARG A 36 -7.56 -5.86 4.38
CA ARG A 36 -6.34 -6.45 3.80
C ARG A 36 -6.68 -7.48 2.72
N GLN A 37 -7.65 -8.36 2.96
CA GLN A 37 -8.09 -9.35 1.97
C GLN A 37 -8.68 -8.68 0.73
N ASP A 38 -9.48 -7.62 0.90
CA ASP A 38 -10.02 -6.82 -0.21
C ASP A 38 -8.91 -6.14 -1.03
N PHE A 39 -7.93 -5.54 -0.34
CA PHE A 39 -6.75 -4.94 -0.98
C PHE A 39 -5.98 -5.96 -1.82
N LEU A 40 -5.69 -7.13 -1.27
CA LEU A 40 -4.98 -8.19 -2.00
C LEU A 40 -5.78 -8.72 -3.20
N LYS A 41 -7.11 -8.79 -3.11
CA LYS A 41 -7.95 -9.29 -4.20
C LYS A 41 -8.09 -8.30 -5.36
N ARG A 42 -8.20 -7.00 -5.06
CA ARG A 42 -8.53 -5.96 -6.07
C ARG A 42 -7.38 -5.06 -6.46
N TYR A 43 -6.39 -4.88 -5.59
CA TYR A 43 -5.40 -3.81 -5.68
C TYR A 43 -3.96 -4.26 -5.43
N ASP A 44 -3.66 -5.56 -5.48
CA ASP A 44 -2.29 -6.05 -5.22
C ASP A 44 -1.24 -5.45 -6.18
N TRP A 45 -1.66 -4.99 -7.36
CA TRP A 45 -0.81 -4.26 -8.30
C TRP A 45 -0.18 -3.01 -7.70
N ILE A 46 -0.82 -2.37 -6.71
CA ILE A 46 -0.27 -1.22 -5.99
C ILE A 46 0.92 -1.67 -5.15
N ARG A 47 0.78 -2.80 -4.44
CA ARG A 47 1.87 -3.35 -3.62
C ARG A 47 3.05 -3.75 -4.50
N THR A 48 2.83 -4.46 -5.60
CA THR A 48 3.93 -4.86 -6.50
C THR A 48 4.58 -3.64 -7.13
N GLY A 49 3.80 -2.68 -7.64
CA GLY A 49 4.33 -1.46 -8.25
C GLY A 49 5.08 -0.53 -7.29
N LEU A 50 4.78 -0.56 -5.99
CA LEU A 50 5.47 0.27 -4.99
C LEU A 50 6.67 -0.41 -4.32
N MET A 51 6.72 -1.75 -4.31
CA MET A 51 7.70 -2.51 -3.54
C MET A 51 8.73 -3.25 -4.39
N PHE A 52 8.43 -3.57 -5.64
CA PHE A 52 9.36 -4.31 -6.51
C PHE A 52 10.30 -3.35 -7.25
N GLU A 53 11.42 -3.90 -7.72
CA GLU A 53 12.35 -3.18 -8.58
C GLU A 53 11.64 -2.74 -9.88
N PRO A 54 11.98 -1.56 -10.42
CA PRO A 54 11.53 -1.13 -11.74
C PRO A 54 12.16 -1.94 -12.88
#